data_AF-A0A6G4AQM8-F1
#
_entry.id   AF-A0A6G4AQM8-F1
#
_cell.length_a   1.000
_cell.length_b   1.000
_cell.length_c   1.000
_cell.angle_alpha   90.00
_cell.angle_beta   90.00
_cell.angle_gamma   90.00
#
_symmetry.space_group_name_H-M   'P 1'
#
loop_
_entity.id
_entity.type
_entity.pdbx_description
1 polymer ?
#
loop_
_entity_poly.entity_id
_entity_poly.type
_entity_poly.pdbx_seq_one_letter_code
_entity_poly.pdbx_strand_id
1 'polypeptide(L)'
;MSEYSLENLESPFLDAEPDGTAEADPTAVAALEAETPFTGPWPQQPMTPAAPPPPASAPEDLADSSAPEDLADSVAAERELWEAEGPSPATDASVAVPPFGFFKRLLMPVELLDRDKNATAIRHTQQWHPGASGVDPAHIRSQLAGYVNLSVVRAAIEAHNRDHPAAPIALGTPPIDAVFVEAVHQFQAKCYLDPEQADGLAGESTLDSLGFVKQRGLRTVNRVNTTARDRLKLAVETQPGAARAVRDETGGEHTDWFDHMVNPTFLGRHFNKGIHLVLAYRLRAAERWLLTLPQYAGMTPTELGRALRLDEPPDRTHDPVHKGHRPDATTNSMHTFGLAVDIRYWTNPWVKGQQFTEALRNSATLLGSDPIDADGSAAFLHRLGTNPSLTTRQIHQTLTRRNTDFHDYLTLRNAPDELRRVLAQRWSAQDWNAFQPGERQAGEAQGVAAAASRWLKTIQDDHRALRDNFDKREPADGFLNLHEDLVVALRDKACLCWGAVDIGPRESGDMMHFDTRVGKLGDILVHTVTSGDKPYPVSPGHPCLPGPPPKAPAPDHETTDVEQTTDADDIES
;
A
#
# COMPACT_ATOMS: atom_id res chain seq x y z
N MET A 1 60.40 1.21 34.13
CA MET A 1 61.14 1.93 35.19
C MET A 1 60.19 2.91 35.83
N SER A 2 60.02 2.76 37.15
CA SER A 2 59.27 3.54 38.18
C SER A 2 57.88 4.08 37.80
N GLU A 3 56.77 3.49 38.25
CA GLU A 3 56.23 3.31 39.63
C GLU A 3 55.35 4.47 40.13
N TYR A 4 54.07 4.09 40.42
CA TYR A 4 53.16 4.47 41.53
C TYR A 4 52.91 5.96 41.87
N SER A 5 51.71 6.41 42.28
CA SER A 5 50.69 5.73 43.09
C SER A 5 49.30 6.39 42.93
N LEU A 6 48.27 5.55 43.00
CA LEU A 6 46.88 5.83 43.39
C LEU A 6 46.77 6.06 44.91
N GLU A 7 45.69 6.71 45.35
CA GLU A 7 44.79 6.34 46.47
C GLU A 7 43.75 7.48 46.72
N ASN A 8 42.44 7.23 46.54
CA ASN A 8 41.41 6.91 47.57
C ASN A 8 40.86 8.17 48.28
N LEU A 9 39.60 8.43 48.62
CA LEU A 9 38.28 7.76 48.76
C LEU A 9 37.27 8.97 48.79
N GLU A 10 35.98 8.93 48.47
CA GLU A 10 34.87 8.31 49.21
C GLU A 10 33.54 8.81 48.57
N SER A 11 32.53 7.95 48.49
CA SER A 11 31.13 8.26 48.15
C SER A 11 30.32 8.39 49.44
N PRO A 12 29.15 9.07 49.45
CA PRO A 12 27.94 8.26 49.52
C PRO A 12 26.73 8.80 48.73
N PHE A 13 25.93 7.83 48.28
CA PHE A 13 24.51 7.91 47.93
C PHE A 13 23.66 8.68 48.96
N LEU A 14 22.63 9.40 48.51
CA LEU A 14 21.31 9.45 49.15
C LEU A 14 20.23 9.86 48.14
N ASP A 15 19.12 9.11 48.18
CA ASP A 15 17.88 9.29 47.43
C ASP A 15 17.13 10.58 47.79
N ALA A 16 16.53 11.24 46.79
CA ALA A 16 15.35 12.10 46.98
C ALA A 16 14.57 12.26 45.66
N GLU A 17 13.27 12.00 45.71
CA GLU A 17 12.30 12.16 44.63
C GLU A 17 12.11 13.63 44.19
N PRO A 18 11.61 13.89 42.97
CA PRO A 18 11.43 15.24 42.46
C PRO A 18 10.01 15.76 42.75
N ASP A 19 9.95 16.90 43.44
CA ASP A 19 8.78 17.79 43.41
C ASP A 19 9.28 19.21 43.11
N GLY A 20 8.62 19.92 42.19
CA GLY A 20 8.96 21.30 41.89
C GLY A 20 9.02 21.66 40.41
N THR A 21 7.84 21.96 39.88
CA THR A 21 7.54 22.87 38.76
C THR A 21 8.62 23.92 38.44
N ALA A 22 9.13 23.90 37.21
CA ALA A 22 9.80 25.04 36.59
C ALA A 22 9.08 25.42 35.29
N GLU A 23 8.50 26.62 35.29
CA GLU A 23 7.94 27.29 34.12
C GLU A 23 9.04 27.54 33.09
N ALA A 24 8.79 27.14 31.83
CA ALA A 24 9.68 27.42 30.70
C ALA A 24 9.28 28.74 30.03
N ASP A 25 10.26 29.64 29.94
CA ASP A 25 10.25 30.92 29.22
C ASP A 25 10.16 30.70 27.69
N PRO A 26 9.14 31.25 26.98
CA PRO A 26 8.92 30.98 25.56
C PRO A 26 9.60 31.97 24.60
N THR A 27 10.62 32.74 25.00
CA THR A 27 11.13 33.85 24.15
C THR A 27 12.49 33.68 23.48
N ALA A 28 12.94 32.45 23.19
CA ALA A 28 14.25 32.24 22.54
C ALA A 28 14.25 31.23 21.37
N VAL A 29 13.43 31.42 20.34
CA VAL A 29 13.68 30.86 18.99
C VAL A 29 13.17 31.83 17.91
N ALA A 30 13.98 32.84 17.57
CA ALA A 30 13.76 33.65 16.38
C ALA A 30 15.07 34.32 15.94
N ALA A 31 15.93 33.59 15.23
CA ALA A 31 16.91 34.15 14.28
C ALA A 31 17.74 33.03 13.66
N LEU A 32 17.29 32.47 12.53
CA LEU A 32 18.11 31.93 11.45
C LEU A 32 17.17 31.34 10.41
N GLU A 33 16.84 32.13 9.39
CA GLU A 33 16.57 31.70 8.01
C GLU A 33 16.07 32.92 7.22
N ALA A 34 16.99 33.53 6.46
CA ALA A 34 16.66 34.53 5.47
C ALA A 34 17.53 34.28 4.25
N GLU A 35 17.11 33.34 3.40
CA GLU A 35 17.50 33.32 2.00
C GLU A 35 16.31 33.77 1.15
N THR A 36 16.57 34.78 0.33
CA THR A 36 15.60 35.49 -0.50
C THR A 36 15.03 34.60 -1.62
N PRO A 37 13.71 34.58 -1.85
CA PRO A 37 13.15 33.90 -3.01
C PRO A 37 13.36 34.68 -4.30
N PHE A 38 13.69 33.94 -5.35
CA PHE A 38 13.81 34.38 -6.73
C PHE A 38 12.47 34.92 -7.26
N THR A 39 12.35 36.25 -7.40
CA THR A 39 11.22 36.93 -8.04
C THR A 39 11.51 37.18 -9.52
N GLY A 40 11.21 36.19 -10.36
CA GLY A 40 11.19 36.36 -11.82
C GLY A 40 9.85 35.87 -12.38
N PRO A 41 9.12 36.67 -13.17
CA PRO A 41 7.84 36.25 -13.72
C PRO A 41 8.06 35.29 -14.89
N TRP A 42 7.54 34.06 -14.76
CA TRP A 42 7.37 33.16 -15.89
C TRP A 42 6.03 33.45 -16.59
N PRO A 43 5.98 33.48 -17.93
CA PRO A 43 4.76 33.78 -18.66
C PRO A 43 3.75 32.63 -18.47
N GLN A 44 2.66 32.90 -17.75
CA GLN A 44 1.50 32.03 -17.75
C GLN A 44 0.79 32.18 -19.09
N GLN A 45 0.83 31.14 -19.92
CA GLN A 45 -0.16 31.02 -20.99
C GLN A 45 -1.47 30.53 -20.36
N PRO A 46 -2.61 31.20 -20.62
CA PRO A 46 -3.90 30.72 -20.17
C PRO A 46 -4.24 29.42 -20.90
N MET A 47 -4.31 28.31 -20.16
CA MET A 47 -4.94 27.10 -20.66
C MET A 47 -6.45 27.34 -20.68
N THR A 48 -7.00 27.69 -21.85
CA THR A 48 -8.43 27.54 -22.10
C THR A 48 -8.80 26.05 -22.03
N PRO A 49 -9.85 25.66 -21.30
CA PRO A 49 -10.30 24.28 -21.30
C PRO A 49 -10.74 23.90 -22.72
N ALA A 50 -10.19 22.79 -23.24
CA ALA A 50 -10.64 22.22 -24.50
C ALA A 50 -12.13 21.85 -24.38
N ALA A 51 -12.93 22.21 -25.38
CA ALA A 51 -14.32 21.77 -25.46
C ALA A 51 -14.38 20.22 -25.44
N PRO A 52 -15.37 19.62 -24.78
CA PRO A 52 -15.54 18.17 -24.81
C PRO A 52 -15.70 17.71 -26.26
N PRO A 53 -15.09 16.57 -26.65
CA PRO A 53 -15.31 16.02 -27.97
C PRO A 53 -16.81 15.75 -28.17
N PRO A 54 -17.35 15.94 -29.39
CA PRO A 54 -18.71 15.54 -29.70
C PRO A 54 -18.87 14.03 -29.43
N PRO A 55 -20.08 13.57 -29.08
CA PRO A 55 -20.34 12.14 -28.88
C PRO A 55 -19.89 11.38 -30.12
N ALA A 56 -19.08 10.34 -29.92
CA ALA A 56 -18.61 9.48 -31.00
C ALA A 56 -19.83 8.94 -31.76
N SER A 57 -19.90 9.26 -33.06
CA SER A 57 -20.83 8.60 -33.98
C SER A 57 -20.54 7.10 -33.95
N ALA A 58 -21.59 6.31 -33.73
CA ALA A 58 -21.51 4.86 -33.74
C ALA A 58 -20.88 4.37 -35.06
N PRO A 59 -19.98 3.36 -35.02
CA PRO A 59 -19.44 2.79 -36.24
C PRO A 59 -20.55 2.07 -37.01
N GLU A 60 -20.88 2.56 -38.21
CA GLU A 60 -21.93 2.02 -39.08
C GLU A 60 -21.53 0.72 -39.82
N ASP A 61 -20.32 0.17 -39.64
CA ASP A 61 -19.84 -0.97 -40.46
C ASP A 61 -19.25 -2.13 -39.64
N LEU A 62 -20.04 -2.74 -38.74
CA LEU A 62 -19.78 -4.08 -38.21
C LEU A 62 -21.07 -4.89 -38.11
N ALA A 63 -21.72 -5.10 -39.25
CA ALA A 63 -22.85 -6.00 -39.39
C ALA A 63 -22.40 -7.35 -39.97
N ASP A 64 -21.66 -8.16 -39.20
CA ASP A 64 -21.74 -9.63 -39.31
C ASP A 64 -21.04 -10.32 -38.11
N SER A 65 -21.72 -10.32 -36.98
CA SER A 65 -21.38 -11.17 -35.84
C SER A 65 -22.69 -11.52 -35.16
N SER A 66 -23.24 -12.68 -35.47
CA SER A 66 -24.37 -13.25 -34.74
C SER A 66 -23.92 -13.57 -33.31
N ALA A 67 -23.95 -12.57 -32.44
CA ALA A 67 -24.05 -12.82 -31.02
C ALA A 67 -25.32 -13.66 -30.78
N PRO A 68 -25.29 -14.69 -29.92
CA PRO A 68 -26.47 -15.50 -29.64
C PRO A 68 -27.59 -14.59 -29.13
N GLU A 69 -28.81 -14.75 -29.68
CA GLU A 69 -30.00 -13.94 -29.35
C GLU A 69 -30.25 -13.85 -27.83
N ASP A 70 -29.86 -14.89 -27.08
CA ASP A 70 -29.92 -14.93 -25.61
C ASP A 70 -29.13 -13.81 -24.89
N LEU A 71 -28.06 -13.28 -25.50
CA LEU A 71 -27.26 -12.20 -24.92
C LEU A 71 -27.87 -10.81 -25.17
N ALA A 72 -28.54 -10.63 -26.31
CA ALA A 72 -29.22 -9.37 -26.64
C ALA A 72 -30.46 -9.17 -25.76
N ASP A 73 -31.22 -10.24 -25.53
CA ASP A 73 -32.40 -10.24 -24.65
C ASP A 73 -32.02 -10.02 -23.18
N SER A 74 -30.88 -10.55 -22.74
CA SER A 74 -30.31 -10.31 -21.40
C SER A 74 -29.96 -8.83 -21.16
N VAL A 75 -29.27 -8.19 -22.12
CA VAL A 75 -28.89 -6.78 -22.02
C VAL A 75 -30.11 -5.86 -22.07
N ALA A 76 -31.12 -6.20 -22.88
CA ALA A 76 -32.38 -5.46 -22.93
C ALA A 76 -33.18 -5.59 -21.62
N ALA A 77 -33.25 -6.79 -21.05
CA ALA A 77 -33.94 -7.06 -19.78
C ALA A 77 -33.22 -6.41 -18.58
N GLU A 78 -31.88 -6.41 -18.54
CA GLU A 78 -31.14 -5.65 -17.53
C GLU A 78 -31.43 -4.16 -17.68
N ARG A 79 -31.39 -3.60 -18.89
CA ARG A 79 -31.71 -2.20 -19.11
C ARG A 79 -33.13 -1.84 -18.64
N GLU A 80 -34.11 -2.71 -18.88
CA GLU A 80 -35.49 -2.52 -18.42
C GLU A 80 -35.63 -2.64 -16.89
N LEU A 81 -34.89 -3.57 -16.25
CA LEU A 81 -34.82 -3.71 -14.79
C LEU A 81 -34.19 -2.46 -14.14
N TRP A 82 -33.11 -1.94 -14.71
CA TRP A 82 -32.44 -0.73 -14.26
C TRP A 82 -33.27 0.53 -14.47
N GLU A 83 -34.01 0.63 -15.58
CA GLU A 83 -34.97 1.71 -15.82
C GLU A 83 -36.17 1.65 -14.84
N ALA A 84 -36.50 0.45 -14.33
CA ALA A 84 -37.55 0.25 -13.32
C ALA A 84 -37.13 0.55 -11.87
N GLU A 85 -35.84 0.43 -11.52
CA GLU A 85 -35.32 0.69 -10.16
C GLU A 85 -35.24 2.20 -9.80
N GLY A 86 -35.46 3.08 -10.78
CA GLY A 86 -35.42 4.53 -10.58
C GLY A 86 -34.01 5.11 -10.45
N PRO A 87 -33.87 6.45 -10.51
CA PRO A 87 -32.57 7.10 -10.44
C PRO A 87 -32.02 7.05 -9.00
N SER A 88 -31.33 5.96 -8.66
CA SER A 88 -30.11 5.95 -7.87
C SER A 88 -29.80 4.53 -7.46
N PRO A 89 -28.62 3.99 -7.83
CA PRO A 89 -28.17 2.75 -7.25
C PRO A 89 -28.07 2.90 -5.72
N ALA A 90 -28.35 1.83 -4.99
CA ALA A 90 -28.03 1.76 -3.58
C ALA A 90 -26.52 1.93 -3.39
N THR A 91 -26.11 2.71 -2.38
CA THR A 91 -24.70 2.82 -2.02
C THR A 91 -24.18 1.54 -1.41
N ASP A 92 -23.01 1.11 -1.84
CA ASP A 92 -22.28 0.02 -1.21
C ASP A 92 -21.43 0.54 -0.05
N ALA A 93 -22.00 0.48 1.16
CA ALA A 93 -21.33 0.91 2.38
C ALA A 93 -20.05 0.12 2.66
N SER A 94 -19.86 -1.06 2.06
CA SER A 94 -18.68 -1.89 2.28
C SER A 94 -17.47 -1.42 1.46
N VAL A 95 -17.67 -0.62 0.40
CA VAL A 95 -16.62 0.04 -0.41
C VAL A 95 -16.47 1.52 -0.08
N ALA A 96 -17.54 2.17 0.37
CA ALA A 96 -17.50 3.56 0.80
C ALA A 96 -16.44 3.79 1.89
N VAL A 97 -15.84 4.99 1.89
CA VAL A 97 -14.99 5.47 2.98
C VAL A 97 -15.77 5.36 4.31
N PRO A 98 -15.15 4.97 5.44
CA PRO A 98 -15.87 4.91 6.70
C PRO A 98 -16.39 6.31 7.09
N PRO A 99 -17.67 6.46 7.50
CA PRO A 99 -18.22 7.75 7.91
C PRO A 99 -17.41 8.40 9.03
N PHE A 100 -17.35 9.73 9.03
CA PHE A 100 -16.53 10.46 9.99
C PHE A 100 -17.26 10.71 11.31
N GLY A 101 -16.52 10.61 12.41
CA GLY A 101 -17.00 11.02 13.72
C GLY A 101 -17.48 12.47 13.74
N PHE A 102 -18.37 12.81 14.69
CA PHE A 102 -18.99 14.14 14.77
C PHE A 102 -18.00 15.30 14.65
N PHE A 103 -16.91 15.29 15.45
CA PHE A 103 -15.92 16.37 15.42
C PHE A 103 -15.22 16.51 14.07
N LYS A 104 -14.86 15.40 13.41
CA LYS A 104 -14.24 15.44 12.07
C LYS A 104 -15.16 15.99 11.00
N ARG A 105 -16.48 15.81 11.14
CA ARG A 105 -17.47 16.41 10.23
C ARG A 105 -17.57 17.93 10.39
N LEU A 106 -17.23 18.48 11.56
CA LEU A 106 -17.20 19.93 11.80
C LEU A 106 -15.95 20.61 11.24
N LEU A 107 -14.86 19.87 11.05
CA LEU A 107 -13.62 20.44 10.51
C LEU A 107 -13.74 20.77 9.03
N MET A 108 -13.20 21.93 8.65
CA MET A 108 -13.01 22.37 7.26
C MET A 108 -11.50 22.55 7.02
N PRO A 109 -10.80 21.48 6.60
CA PRO A 109 -9.33 21.50 6.52
C PRO A 109 -8.76 22.37 5.39
N VAL A 110 -9.62 22.87 4.50
CA VAL A 110 -9.26 23.76 3.40
C VAL A 110 -10.24 24.93 3.34
N GLU A 111 -9.77 26.06 2.81
CA GLU A 111 -10.62 27.22 2.56
C GLU A 111 -11.77 26.88 1.59
N LEU A 112 -12.84 27.67 1.62
CA LEU A 112 -13.92 27.58 0.65
C LEU A 112 -13.37 27.81 -0.77
N LEU A 113 -14.01 27.22 -1.78
CA LEU A 113 -13.72 27.59 -3.15
C LEU A 113 -14.06 29.07 -3.37
N ASP A 114 -13.26 29.75 -4.18
CA ASP A 114 -13.64 31.09 -4.64
C ASP A 114 -14.94 31.03 -5.46
N ARG A 115 -15.56 32.21 -5.65
CA ARG A 115 -16.83 32.35 -6.37
C ARG A 115 -16.83 31.65 -7.74
N ASP A 116 -15.75 31.75 -8.50
CA ASP A 116 -15.69 31.26 -9.87
C ASP A 116 -15.48 29.74 -9.91
N LYS A 117 -14.64 29.20 -9.03
CA LYS A 117 -14.47 27.75 -8.84
C LYS A 117 -15.75 27.09 -8.33
N ASN A 118 -16.40 27.69 -7.33
CA ASN A 118 -17.68 27.19 -6.82
C ASN A 118 -18.75 27.15 -7.92
N ALA A 119 -18.91 28.24 -8.69
CA ALA A 119 -19.84 28.28 -9.81
C ALA A 119 -19.50 27.26 -10.91
N THR A 120 -18.21 27.00 -11.14
CA THR A 120 -17.75 25.97 -12.09
C THR A 120 -18.11 24.57 -11.60
N ALA A 121 -17.90 24.28 -10.32
CA ALA A 121 -18.26 23.01 -9.72
C ALA A 121 -19.77 22.74 -9.76
N ILE A 122 -20.60 23.77 -9.54
CA ILE A 122 -22.06 23.67 -9.67
C ILE A 122 -22.46 23.28 -11.09
N ARG A 123 -21.96 24.02 -12.10
CA ARG A 123 -22.27 23.74 -13.52
C ARG A 123 -21.83 22.34 -13.92
N HIS A 124 -20.62 21.94 -13.54
CA HIS A 124 -20.11 20.60 -13.80
C HIS A 124 -21.03 19.55 -13.17
N THR A 125 -21.34 19.66 -11.88
CA THR A 125 -22.20 18.69 -11.18
C THR A 125 -23.60 18.62 -11.82
N GLN A 126 -24.19 19.75 -12.20
CA GLN A 126 -25.49 19.77 -12.89
C GLN A 126 -25.45 19.10 -14.27
N GLN A 127 -24.32 19.19 -14.98
CA GLN A 127 -24.14 18.54 -16.27
C GLN A 127 -24.10 17.01 -16.13
N TRP A 128 -23.50 16.48 -15.06
CA TRP A 128 -23.26 15.04 -14.90
C TRP A 128 -24.33 14.30 -14.08
N HIS A 129 -25.07 14.98 -13.19
CA HIS A 129 -26.02 14.33 -12.28
C HIS A 129 -27.44 14.91 -12.39
N PRO A 130 -28.49 14.05 -12.45
CA PRO A 130 -28.42 12.59 -12.56
C PRO A 130 -28.16 12.10 -14.00
N GLY A 131 -28.17 12.98 -15.01
CA GLY A 131 -28.29 12.57 -16.42
C GLY A 131 -27.20 11.62 -16.94
N ALA A 132 -25.93 11.93 -16.71
CA ALA A 132 -24.82 11.12 -17.22
C ALA A 132 -24.48 9.97 -16.27
N SER A 133 -24.34 10.27 -14.98
CA SER A 133 -23.99 9.29 -13.93
C SER A 133 -25.11 8.32 -13.57
N GLY A 134 -26.38 8.70 -13.71
CA GLY A 134 -27.52 7.94 -13.16
C GLY A 134 -27.70 8.08 -11.65
N VAL A 135 -26.91 8.92 -10.96
CA VAL A 135 -26.96 9.09 -9.51
C VAL A 135 -27.71 10.36 -9.15
N ASP A 136 -28.75 10.26 -8.31
CA ASP A 136 -29.51 11.43 -7.83
C ASP A 136 -28.62 12.33 -6.93
N PRO A 137 -28.47 13.62 -7.26
CA PRO A 137 -27.75 14.58 -6.42
C PRO A 137 -28.24 14.65 -4.97
N ALA A 138 -29.53 14.42 -4.71
CA ALA A 138 -30.08 14.38 -3.36
C ALA A 138 -29.48 13.22 -2.54
N HIS A 139 -29.21 12.08 -3.18
CA HIS A 139 -28.56 10.94 -2.53
C HIS A 139 -27.07 11.20 -2.30
N ILE A 140 -26.37 11.79 -3.26
CA ILE A 140 -24.97 12.23 -3.06
C ILE A 140 -24.89 13.16 -1.85
N ARG A 141 -25.80 14.15 -1.77
CA ARG A 141 -25.89 15.09 -0.64
C ARG A 141 -26.15 14.38 0.68
N SER A 142 -27.05 13.40 0.69
CA SER A 142 -27.36 12.59 1.87
C SER A 142 -26.12 11.83 2.36
N GLN A 143 -25.38 11.20 1.45
CA GLN A 143 -24.13 10.51 1.78
C GLN A 143 -23.05 11.46 2.31
N LEU A 144 -22.89 12.63 1.69
CA LEU A 144 -21.93 13.65 2.14
C LEU A 144 -22.17 14.08 3.59
N ALA A 145 -23.40 14.04 4.10
CA ALA A 145 -23.71 14.37 5.50
C ALA A 145 -23.07 13.40 6.53
N GLY A 146 -22.64 12.21 6.07
CA GLY A 146 -21.83 11.26 6.83
C GLY A 146 -20.36 11.70 7.01
N TYR A 147 -19.89 12.68 6.24
CA TYR A 147 -18.49 13.10 6.20
C TYR A 147 -18.29 14.60 6.46
N VAL A 148 -19.31 15.41 6.19
CA VAL A 148 -19.26 16.87 6.34
C VAL A 148 -20.55 17.37 6.99
N ASN A 149 -20.44 18.33 7.89
CA ASN A 149 -21.60 19.00 8.46
C ASN A 149 -22.10 20.11 7.50
N LEU A 150 -23.19 19.84 6.78
CA LEU A 150 -23.74 20.76 5.79
C LEU A 150 -24.17 22.12 6.37
N SER A 151 -24.57 22.16 7.65
CA SER A 151 -24.92 23.42 8.32
C SER A 151 -23.69 24.28 8.62
N VAL A 152 -22.57 23.64 8.98
CA VAL A 152 -21.28 24.34 9.16
C VAL A 152 -20.79 24.91 7.84
N VAL A 153 -20.87 24.13 6.75
CA VAL A 153 -20.51 24.60 5.40
C VAL A 153 -21.36 25.82 5.00
N ARG A 154 -22.68 25.76 5.20
CA ARG A 154 -23.57 26.91 4.94
C ARG A 154 -23.16 28.14 5.75
N ALA A 155 -22.93 27.98 7.05
CA ALA A 155 -22.54 29.09 7.92
C ALA A 155 -21.19 29.71 7.50
N ALA A 156 -20.24 28.88 7.04
CA ALA A 156 -18.96 29.34 6.51
C ALA A 156 -19.13 30.16 5.23
N ILE A 157 -19.98 29.72 4.29
CA ILE A 157 -20.31 30.49 3.07
C ILE A 157 -20.95 31.83 3.43
N GLU A 158 -21.89 31.85 4.38
CA GLU A 158 -22.54 33.07 4.84
C GLU A 158 -21.56 34.04 5.52
N ALA A 159 -20.61 33.52 6.30
CA ALA A 159 -19.51 34.32 6.85
C ALA A 159 -18.61 34.89 5.76
N HIS A 160 -18.16 34.04 4.82
CA HIS A 160 -17.36 34.48 3.68
C HIS A 160 -18.05 35.60 2.89
N ASN A 161 -19.35 35.49 2.64
CA ASN A 161 -20.12 36.49 1.91
C ASN A 161 -20.26 37.82 2.67
N ARG A 162 -20.28 37.80 4.01
CA ARG A 162 -20.24 39.03 4.81
C ARG A 162 -18.88 39.72 4.71
N ASP A 163 -17.80 38.94 4.71
CA ASP A 163 -16.43 39.44 4.67
C ASP A 163 -15.99 39.85 3.24
N HIS A 164 -16.60 39.27 2.20
CA HIS A 164 -16.27 39.48 0.78
C HIS A 164 -17.48 39.92 -0.05
N PRO A 165 -18.12 41.06 0.27
CA PRO A 165 -19.36 41.49 -0.39
C PRO A 165 -19.22 41.78 -1.89
N ALA A 166 -17.99 42.02 -2.38
CA ALA A 166 -17.71 42.26 -3.80
C ALA A 166 -17.67 40.96 -4.64
N ALA A 167 -17.49 39.80 -4.00
CA ALA A 167 -17.36 38.51 -4.67
C ALA A 167 -18.10 37.39 -3.90
N PRO A 168 -19.41 37.53 -3.62
CA PRO A 168 -20.13 36.55 -2.84
C PRO A 168 -20.29 35.21 -3.59
N ILE A 169 -20.20 34.12 -2.86
CA ILE A 169 -20.58 32.78 -3.31
C ILE A 169 -22.12 32.68 -3.27
N ALA A 170 -22.74 32.51 -4.42
CA ALA A 170 -24.20 32.42 -4.53
C ALA A 170 -24.72 31.10 -3.96
N LEU A 171 -25.52 31.16 -2.88
CA LEU A 171 -25.98 29.95 -2.18
C LEU A 171 -26.72 28.94 -3.09
N GLY A 172 -27.53 29.42 -4.04
CA GLY A 172 -28.31 28.56 -4.94
C GLY A 172 -29.49 27.84 -4.28
N THR A 173 -30.02 26.83 -4.98
CA THR A 173 -31.16 26.01 -4.53
C THR A 173 -30.78 24.52 -4.60
N PRO A 174 -31.05 23.71 -3.56
CA PRO A 174 -30.82 22.26 -3.59
C PRO A 174 -31.51 21.55 -4.77
N PRO A 175 -31.03 20.36 -5.19
CA PRO A 175 -30.02 19.55 -4.52
C PRO A 175 -28.56 19.91 -4.85
N ILE A 176 -28.30 20.56 -5.99
CA ILE A 176 -26.97 21.02 -6.40
C ILE A 176 -26.88 22.54 -6.23
N ASP A 177 -26.28 22.95 -5.12
CA ASP A 177 -26.14 24.34 -4.68
C ASP A 177 -24.70 24.59 -4.17
N ALA A 178 -24.38 25.80 -3.68
CA ALA A 178 -23.03 26.08 -3.18
C ALA A 178 -22.66 25.19 -1.99
N VAL A 179 -23.64 24.87 -1.13
CA VAL A 179 -23.41 23.98 0.03
C VAL A 179 -23.07 22.56 -0.43
N PHE A 180 -23.67 22.08 -1.52
CA PHE A 180 -23.36 20.77 -2.11
C PHE A 180 -21.90 20.69 -2.57
N VAL A 181 -21.46 21.63 -3.41
CA VAL A 181 -20.11 21.55 -4.01
C VAL A 181 -19.02 21.85 -2.98
N GLU A 182 -19.28 22.72 -2.00
CA GLU A 182 -18.39 22.89 -0.86
C GLU A 182 -18.35 21.64 0.03
N ALA A 183 -19.47 20.92 0.20
CA ALA A 183 -19.42 19.65 0.92
C ALA A 183 -18.59 18.59 0.17
N VAL A 184 -18.65 18.56 -1.16
CA VAL A 184 -17.76 17.72 -1.99
C VAL A 184 -16.31 18.13 -1.79
N HIS A 185 -16.00 19.42 -1.90
CA HIS A 185 -14.65 19.98 -1.69
C HIS A 185 -14.06 19.61 -0.32
N GLN A 186 -14.83 19.79 0.75
CA GLN A 186 -14.41 19.46 2.11
C GLN A 186 -14.32 17.95 2.36
N PHE A 187 -15.14 17.13 1.68
CA PHE A 187 -15.00 15.67 1.68
C PHE A 187 -13.70 15.27 0.97
N GLN A 188 -13.44 15.83 -0.21
CA GLN A 188 -12.25 15.55 -0.98
C GLN A 188 -10.98 15.90 -0.17
N ALA A 189 -10.91 17.08 0.44
CA ALA A 189 -9.76 17.45 1.26
C ALA A 189 -9.48 16.48 2.44
N LYS A 190 -10.48 15.73 2.90
CA LYS A 190 -10.35 14.71 3.95
C LYS A 190 -9.98 13.33 3.40
N CYS A 191 -10.23 13.08 2.12
CA CYS A 191 -10.09 11.77 1.45
C CYS A 191 -8.94 11.70 0.44
N TYR A 192 -8.45 12.84 -0.06
CA TYR A 192 -7.35 12.94 -1.01
C TYR A 192 -6.16 13.68 -0.37
N LEU A 193 -4.96 13.11 -0.51
CA LEU A 193 -3.68 13.69 -0.10
C LEU A 193 -3.23 14.78 -1.05
N ASP A 194 -3.58 14.65 -2.33
CA ASP A 194 -3.33 15.65 -3.34
C ASP A 194 -4.37 16.77 -3.22
N PRO A 195 -3.97 17.99 -2.81
CA PRO A 195 -4.89 19.10 -2.64
C PRO A 195 -5.51 19.57 -3.97
N GLU A 196 -4.91 19.25 -5.13
CA GLU A 196 -5.48 19.61 -6.43
C GLU A 196 -6.76 18.82 -6.73
N GLN A 197 -7.00 17.71 -6.01
CA GLN A 197 -8.21 16.91 -6.13
C GLN A 197 -9.36 17.39 -5.22
N ALA A 198 -9.14 18.42 -4.41
CA ALA A 198 -10.18 19.11 -3.65
C ALA A 198 -10.72 20.29 -4.49
N ASP A 199 -11.53 19.95 -5.49
CA ASP A 199 -12.04 20.86 -6.53
C ASP A 199 -13.56 21.10 -6.47
N GLY A 200 -14.27 20.38 -5.59
CA GLY A 200 -15.72 20.43 -5.44
C GLY A 200 -16.50 19.69 -6.53
N LEU A 201 -15.82 18.99 -7.44
CA LEU A 201 -16.44 18.23 -8.53
C LEU A 201 -16.87 16.83 -8.03
N ALA A 202 -18.15 16.50 -8.14
CA ALA A 202 -18.66 15.15 -7.83
C ALA A 202 -18.32 14.12 -8.93
N GLY A 203 -17.03 13.97 -9.26
CA GLY A 203 -16.54 13.05 -10.30
C GLY A 203 -16.53 11.57 -9.89
N GLU A 204 -16.10 10.71 -10.82
CA GLU A 204 -16.01 9.24 -10.66
C GLU A 204 -15.40 8.81 -9.33
N SER A 205 -14.18 9.27 -9.01
CA SER A 205 -13.50 8.88 -7.77
C SER A 205 -14.24 9.32 -6.51
N THR A 206 -14.90 10.49 -6.55
CA THR A 206 -15.71 10.98 -5.42
C THR A 206 -16.94 10.09 -5.23
N LEU A 207 -17.62 9.72 -6.31
CA LEU A 207 -18.77 8.83 -6.26
C LEU A 207 -18.39 7.42 -5.76
N ASP A 208 -17.31 6.85 -6.27
CA ASP A 208 -16.82 5.54 -5.83
C ASP A 208 -16.40 5.56 -4.35
N SER A 209 -15.79 6.65 -3.90
CA SER A 209 -15.40 6.83 -2.49
C SER A 209 -16.60 7.00 -1.55
N LEU A 210 -17.73 7.50 -2.08
CA LEU A 210 -19.02 7.55 -1.39
C LEU A 210 -19.81 6.21 -1.49
N GLY A 211 -19.32 5.24 -2.27
CA GLY A 211 -19.93 3.92 -2.44
C GLY A 211 -20.93 3.82 -3.60
N PHE A 212 -21.01 4.81 -4.49
CA PHE A 212 -21.88 4.76 -5.68
C PHE A 212 -21.24 3.97 -6.83
N VAL A 213 -20.94 2.70 -6.60
CA VAL A 213 -20.19 1.84 -7.54
C VAL A 213 -21.03 1.29 -8.71
N LYS A 214 -22.30 1.65 -8.77
CA LYS A 214 -23.33 1.13 -9.69
C LYS A 214 -23.92 2.22 -10.59
N GLN A 215 -23.07 3.11 -11.11
CA GLN A 215 -23.48 4.27 -11.93
C GLN A 215 -23.56 3.94 -13.44
N ARG A 216 -24.14 4.78 -14.30
CA ARG A 216 -24.18 4.55 -15.77
C ARG A 216 -23.02 5.22 -16.52
N GLY A 217 -22.66 6.42 -16.08
CA GLY A 217 -21.56 7.23 -16.62
C GLY A 217 -20.53 7.54 -15.56
N LEU A 218 -19.49 8.32 -15.92
CA LEU A 218 -18.32 8.54 -15.05
C LEU A 218 -17.63 7.23 -14.68
N ARG A 219 -17.36 6.38 -15.69
CA ARG A 219 -16.69 5.08 -15.54
C ARG A 219 -15.44 5.02 -16.41
N THR A 220 -14.58 6.03 -16.33
CA THR A 220 -13.38 6.14 -17.17
C THR A 220 -12.37 5.04 -16.88
N VAL A 221 -12.46 4.38 -15.71
CA VAL A 221 -11.63 3.22 -15.36
C VAL A 221 -12.20 1.88 -15.81
N ASN A 222 -13.45 1.81 -16.28
CA ASN A 222 -14.04 0.63 -16.93
C ASN A 222 -13.41 0.41 -18.29
N ARG A 223 -12.22 -0.18 -18.28
CA ARG A 223 -11.45 -0.49 -19.47
C ARG A 223 -11.25 -1.98 -19.52
N VAL A 224 -11.69 -2.60 -20.61
CA VAL A 224 -11.44 -4.03 -20.83
C VAL A 224 -9.97 -4.27 -21.10
N ASN A 225 -9.36 -5.19 -20.37
CA ASN A 225 -8.13 -5.82 -20.80
C ASN A 225 -8.49 -7.10 -21.57
N THR A 226 -8.35 -7.09 -22.89
CA THR A 226 -8.77 -8.22 -23.75
C THR A 226 -8.05 -9.51 -23.41
N THR A 227 -6.75 -9.42 -23.12
CA THR A 227 -5.94 -10.57 -22.72
C THR A 227 -6.45 -11.19 -21.42
N ALA A 228 -6.71 -10.37 -20.40
CA ALA A 228 -7.26 -10.82 -19.13
C ALA A 228 -8.69 -11.35 -19.26
N ARG A 229 -9.53 -10.73 -20.10
CA ARG A 229 -10.88 -11.23 -20.41
C ARG A 229 -10.84 -12.65 -21.00
N ASP A 230 -9.99 -12.88 -22.00
CA ASP A 230 -9.86 -14.18 -22.65
C ASP A 230 -9.37 -15.25 -21.67
N ARG A 231 -8.48 -14.85 -20.75
CA ARG A 231 -7.98 -15.72 -19.67
C ARG A 231 -9.03 -16.02 -18.61
N LEU A 232 -9.83 -15.04 -18.22
CA LEU A 232 -10.94 -15.24 -17.30
C LEU A 232 -11.96 -16.21 -17.92
N LYS A 233 -12.28 -16.03 -19.20
CA LYS A 233 -13.13 -16.94 -19.97
C LYS A 233 -12.54 -18.36 -19.97
N LEU A 234 -11.25 -18.50 -20.28
CA LEU A 234 -10.56 -19.80 -20.24
C LEU A 234 -10.64 -20.43 -18.84
N ALA A 235 -10.45 -19.66 -17.76
CA ALA A 235 -10.55 -20.16 -16.39
C ALA A 235 -11.97 -20.66 -16.08
N VAL A 236 -12.99 -19.88 -16.46
CA VAL A 236 -14.40 -20.23 -16.32
C VAL A 236 -14.74 -21.53 -17.07
N GLU A 237 -14.19 -21.72 -18.28
CA GLU A 237 -14.43 -22.89 -19.12
C GLU A 237 -13.67 -24.14 -18.66
N THR A 238 -12.47 -23.99 -18.10
CA THR A 238 -11.55 -25.12 -17.83
C THR A 238 -11.45 -25.52 -16.36
N GLN A 239 -11.75 -24.63 -15.41
CA GLN A 239 -11.61 -24.92 -13.98
C GLN A 239 -12.98 -25.15 -13.32
N PRO A 240 -13.19 -26.32 -12.69
CA PRO A 240 -14.39 -26.59 -11.91
C PRO A 240 -14.60 -25.53 -10.83
N GLY A 241 -15.78 -24.90 -10.84
CA GLY A 241 -16.15 -23.90 -9.85
C GLY A 241 -15.68 -22.47 -10.14
N ALA A 242 -14.93 -22.21 -11.22
CA ALA A 242 -14.51 -20.86 -11.60
C ALA A 242 -15.69 -19.93 -11.90
N ALA A 243 -16.67 -20.40 -12.70
CA ALA A 243 -17.92 -19.66 -12.94
C ALA A 243 -18.62 -19.27 -11.63
N ARG A 244 -18.67 -20.22 -10.69
CA ARG A 244 -19.24 -19.99 -9.36
C ARG A 244 -18.39 -19.03 -8.54
N ALA A 245 -17.06 -19.11 -8.59
CA ALA A 245 -16.18 -18.21 -7.84
C ALA A 245 -16.30 -16.77 -8.36
N VAL A 246 -16.34 -16.56 -9.68
CA VAL A 246 -16.63 -15.25 -10.27
C VAL A 246 -17.96 -14.73 -9.76
N ARG A 247 -19.02 -15.53 -9.86
CA ARG A 247 -20.35 -15.17 -9.38
C ARG A 247 -20.36 -14.86 -7.88
N ASP A 248 -19.79 -15.72 -7.05
CA ASP A 248 -19.80 -15.57 -5.58
C ASP A 248 -19.01 -14.32 -5.15
N GLU A 249 -17.88 -13.99 -5.81
CA GLU A 249 -17.05 -12.81 -5.50
C GLU A 249 -17.65 -11.50 -6.05
N THR A 250 -18.51 -11.58 -7.07
CA THR A 250 -19.22 -10.42 -7.66
C THR A 250 -20.65 -10.26 -7.13
N GLY A 251 -21.10 -11.12 -6.21
CA GLY A 251 -22.50 -11.12 -5.74
C GLY A 251 -23.51 -11.62 -6.78
N GLY A 252 -23.02 -12.24 -7.85
CA GLY A 252 -23.79 -12.70 -9.00
C GLY A 252 -24.31 -11.60 -9.90
N GLU A 253 -23.83 -10.40 -9.67
CA GLU A 253 -24.08 -9.27 -10.52
C GLU A 253 -23.11 -9.36 -11.72
N HIS A 254 -23.67 -9.35 -12.93
CA HIS A 254 -23.04 -8.97 -14.20
C HIS A 254 -22.42 -10.04 -15.12
N THR A 255 -22.49 -9.69 -16.41
CA THR A 255 -22.04 -10.45 -17.59
C THR A 255 -20.61 -10.10 -18.04
N ASP A 256 -20.07 -8.92 -17.67
CA ASP A 256 -18.68 -8.50 -17.96
C ASP A 256 -17.93 -8.04 -16.69
N TRP A 257 -16.83 -8.73 -16.38
CA TRP A 257 -15.91 -8.46 -15.26
C TRP A 257 -15.39 -7.01 -15.22
N PHE A 258 -15.17 -6.41 -16.38
CA PHE A 258 -14.56 -5.07 -16.46
C PHE A 258 -15.56 -3.94 -16.25
N ASP A 259 -16.84 -4.26 -16.05
CA ASP A 259 -17.85 -3.28 -15.66
C ASP A 259 -17.75 -2.90 -14.17
N HIS A 260 -16.91 -3.59 -13.39
CA HIS A 260 -16.74 -3.41 -11.94
C HIS A 260 -15.43 -2.75 -11.57
N MET A 261 -14.82 -2.05 -12.52
CA MET A 261 -13.68 -1.22 -12.24
C MET A 261 -14.15 0.05 -11.53
N VAL A 262 -13.50 0.38 -10.43
CA VAL A 262 -13.81 1.55 -9.59
C VAL A 262 -12.52 2.30 -9.27
N ASN A 263 -12.61 3.59 -8.99
CA ASN A 263 -11.50 4.45 -8.61
C ASN A 263 -11.69 5.13 -7.24
N PRO A 264 -11.97 4.38 -6.17
CA PRO A 264 -12.13 4.96 -4.85
C PRO A 264 -10.80 5.47 -4.30
N THR A 265 -10.83 6.33 -3.27
CA THR A 265 -9.65 6.63 -2.47
C THR A 265 -9.33 5.50 -1.50
N PHE A 266 -8.05 5.20 -1.33
CA PHE A 266 -7.52 4.35 -0.27
C PHE A 266 -6.36 5.06 0.44
N LEU A 267 -6.51 5.33 1.74
CA LEU A 267 -5.50 6.01 2.56
C LEU A 267 -5.03 7.35 1.96
N GLY A 268 -5.97 8.15 1.46
CA GLY A 268 -5.65 9.45 0.89
C GLY A 268 -5.23 9.43 -0.59
N ARG A 269 -5.06 8.27 -1.24
CA ARG A 269 -4.60 8.20 -2.63
C ARG A 269 -5.66 7.54 -3.52
N HIS A 270 -5.76 8.00 -4.77
CA HIS A 270 -6.56 7.38 -5.80
C HIS A 270 -5.71 6.39 -6.63
N PHE A 271 -6.35 5.72 -7.60
CA PHE A 271 -5.70 4.77 -8.51
C PHE A 271 -5.64 5.35 -9.92
N ASN A 272 -4.46 5.29 -10.57
CA ASN A 272 -4.26 5.84 -11.93
C ASN A 272 -5.26 5.26 -12.96
N LYS A 273 -5.63 3.98 -12.81
CA LYS A 273 -6.48 3.25 -13.77
C LYS A 273 -7.60 2.44 -13.08
N GLY A 274 -7.94 2.80 -11.84
CA GLY A 274 -8.91 2.07 -11.03
C GLY A 274 -8.46 0.68 -10.61
N ILE A 275 -9.35 -0.03 -9.93
CA ILE A 275 -9.21 -1.40 -9.43
C ILE A 275 -10.55 -2.11 -9.54
N HIS A 276 -10.57 -3.43 -9.49
CA HIS A 276 -11.83 -4.17 -9.47
C HIS A 276 -12.48 -4.08 -8.08
N LEU A 277 -13.82 -4.09 -8.02
CA LEU A 277 -14.60 -3.97 -6.80
C LEU A 277 -14.21 -4.97 -5.70
N VAL A 278 -13.86 -6.21 -6.09
CA VAL A 278 -13.32 -7.25 -5.19
C VAL A 278 -12.10 -6.78 -4.40
N LEU A 279 -11.16 -6.08 -5.06
CA LEU A 279 -10.01 -5.51 -4.38
C LEU A 279 -10.42 -4.31 -3.52
N ALA A 280 -11.35 -3.48 -3.99
CA ALA A 280 -11.86 -2.33 -3.22
C ALA A 280 -12.49 -2.75 -1.88
N TYR A 281 -13.28 -3.83 -1.85
CA TYR A 281 -13.82 -4.40 -0.61
C TYR A 281 -12.72 -4.75 0.40
N ARG A 282 -11.66 -5.40 -0.08
CA ARG A 282 -10.53 -5.83 0.75
C ARG A 282 -9.75 -4.64 1.28
N LEU A 283 -9.42 -3.67 0.43
CA LEU A 283 -8.75 -2.44 0.85
C LEU A 283 -9.57 -1.67 1.88
N ARG A 284 -10.89 -1.61 1.74
CA ARG A 284 -11.74 -0.96 2.74
C ARG A 284 -11.81 -1.74 4.05
N ALA A 285 -11.74 -3.07 4.02
CA ALA A 285 -11.60 -3.88 5.24
C ALA A 285 -10.29 -3.58 5.98
N ALA A 286 -9.16 -3.44 5.27
CA ALA A 286 -7.89 -3.01 5.85
C ALA A 286 -8.00 -1.63 6.51
N GLU A 287 -8.59 -0.64 5.82
CA GLU A 287 -8.74 0.70 6.36
C GLU A 287 -9.63 0.74 7.61
N ARG A 288 -10.77 0.03 7.60
CA ARG A 288 -11.62 -0.10 8.79
C ARG A 288 -10.86 -0.70 9.96
N TRP A 289 -10.05 -1.73 9.73
CA TRP A 289 -9.24 -2.31 10.79
C TRP A 289 -8.21 -1.33 11.33
N LEU A 290 -7.51 -0.59 10.47
CA LEU A 290 -6.56 0.46 10.88
C LEU A 290 -7.24 1.47 11.80
N LEU A 291 -8.45 1.92 11.47
CA LEU A 291 -9.22 2.85 12.29
C LEU A 291 -9.70 2.27 13.63
N THR A 292 -9.58 0.96 13.86
CA THR A 292 -9.81 0.37 15.20
C THR A 292 -8.59 0.45 16.12
N LEU A 293 -7.41 0.74 15.56
CA LEU A 293 -6.19 0.92 16.36
C LEU A 293 -6.23 2.28 17.08
N PRO A 294 -5.91 2.35 18.39
CA PRO A 294 -6.02 3.59 19.16
C PRO A 294 -5.32 4.80 18.55
N GLN A 295 -4.13 4.60 17.96
CA GLN A 295 -3.33 5.66 17.35
C GLN A 295 -3.92 6.24 16.05
N TYR A 296 -4.87 5.54 15.42
CA TYR A 296 -5.51 5.94 14.16
C TYR A 296 -7.01 6.22 14.32
N ALA A 297 -7.55 6.01 15.52
CA ALA A 297 -8.98 6.10 15.78
C ALA A 297 -9.53 7.48 15.38
N GLY A 298 -10.53 7.46 14.50
CA GLY A 298 -11.22 8.66 14.03
C GLY A 298 -10.42 9.54 13.06
N MET A 299 -9.27 9.08 12.54
CA MET A 299 -8.57 9.77 11.45
C MET A 299 -9.38 9.73 10.14
N THR A 300 -9.25 10.75 9.31
CA THR A 300 -9.73 10.71 7.92
C THR A 300 -8.74 9.94 7.03
N PRO A 301 -9.10 9.50 5.80
CA PRO A 301 -8.17 8.80 4.92
C PRO A 301 -6.87 9.58 4.65
N THR A 302 -6.94 10.90 4.48
CA THR A 302 -5.77 11.76 4.34
C THR A 302 -4.88 11.73 5.59
N GLU A 303 -5.45 11.90 6.78
CA GLU A 303 -4.70 11.85 8.05
C GLU A 303 -4.06 10.47 8.28
N LEU A 304 -4.81 9.41 8.00
CA LEU A 304 -4.33 8.03 8.11
C LEU A 304 -3.21 7.75 7.09
N GLY A 305 -3.34 8.23 5.86
CA GLY A 305 -2.30 8.14 4.84
C GLY A 305 -0.98 8.80 5.28
N ARG A 306 -1.04 9.99 5.88
CA ARG A 306 0.13 10.68 6.46
C ARG A 306 0.73 9.91 7.64
N ALA A 307 -0.12 9.42 8.55
CA ALA A 307 0.35 8.62 9.69
C ALA A 307 1.10 7.34 9.24
N LEU A 308 0.71 6.77 8.09
CA LEU A 308 1.35 5.62 7.46
C LEU A 308 2.44 6.00 6.45
N ARG A 309 2.85 7.28 6.39
CA ARG A 309 3.92 7.83 5.54
C ARG A 309 3.68 7.61 4.04
N LEU A 310 2.44 7.76 3.60
CA LEU A 310 2.07 7.70 2.17
C LEU A 310 2.09 9.07 1.49
N ASP A 311 2.37 10.14 2.23
CA ASP A 311 2.43 11.53 1.77
C ASP A 311 3.82 11.98 1.33
N GLU A 312 4.87 11.25 1.73
CA GLU A 312 6.27 11.51 1.34
C GLU A 312 6.44 11.42 -0.19
N PRO A 313 6.73 12.53 -0.89
CA PRO A 313 6.99 12.50 -2.33
C PRO A 313 8.30 11.74 -2.60
N PRO A 314 8.33 10.74 -3.48
CA PRO A 314 9.56 9.99 -3.83
C PRO A 314 10.66 10.90 -4.37
N ASP A 315 10.24 11.88 -5.14
CA ASP A 315 10.88 13.11 -5.58
C ASP A 315 9.74 13.93 -6.23
N ARG A 316 9.91 15.22 -6.53
CA ARG A 316 8.83 16.05 -7.09
C ARG A 316 8.34 15.65 -8.49
N THR A 317 8.92 14.62 -9.12
CA THR A 317 8.67 14.28 -10.53
C THR A 317 7.78 13.06 -10.73
N HIS A 318 7.49 12.31 -9.66
CA HIS A 318 6.72 11.07 -9.77
C HIS A 318 5.35 11.16 -9.11
N ASP A 319 4.34 10.73 -9.88
CA ASP A 319 2.95 10.66 -9.45
C ASP A 319 2.81 9.66 -8.27
N PRO A 320 2.42 10.13 -7.06
CA PRO A 320 2.36 9.32 -5.86
C PRO A 320 1.08 8.45 -5.76
N VAL A 321 0.45 8.14 -6.89
CA VAL A 321 -0.72 7.25 -7.00
C VAL A 321 -0.39 5.79 -6.71
N HIS A 322 -1.40 5.09 -6.18
CA HIS A 322 -1.37 3.63 -6.15
C HIS A 322 -1.51 3.09 -7.57
N LYS A 323 -0.69 2.11 -7.95
CA LYS A 323 -0.85 1.47 -9.26
C LYS A 323 -1.89 0.36 -9.16
N GLY A 324 -3.05 0.60 -9.76
CA GLY A 324 -4.12 -0.38 -9.88
C GLY A 324 -4.06 -1.15 -11.21
N HIS A 325 -5.18 -1.15 -11.92
CA HIS A 325 -5.39 -1.92 -13.15
C HIS A 325 -4.43 -1.57 -14.29
N ARG A 326 -4.11 -2.57 -15.14
CA ARG A 326 -3.27 -2.41 -16.33
C ARG A 326 -4.07 -2.82 -17.59
N PRO A 327 -4.97 -1.96 -18.11
CA PRO A 327 -5.83 -2.28 -19.25
C PRO A 327 -5.05 -2.62 -20.53
N ASP A 328 -3.87 -2.01 -20.68
CA ASP A 328 -3.07 -2.09 -21.90
C ASP A 328 -1.95 -3.16 -21.81
N ALA A 329 -1.82 -3.86 -20.68
CA ALA A 329 -0.74 -4.82 -20.47
C ALA A 329 -1.14 -6.25 -20.85
N THR A 330 -0.20 -6.99 -21.44
CA THR A 330 -0.40 -8.40 -21.86
C THR A 330 0.14 -9.42 -20.84
N THR A 331 0.66 -8.94 -19.70
CA THR A 331 1.29 -9.76 -18.65
C THR A 331 0.29 -10.67 -17.92
N ASN A 332 0.76 -11.75 -17.29
CA ASN A 332 -0.06 -12.65 -16.42
C ASN A 332 -0.29 -12.08 -15.01
N SER A 333 -0.29 -10.76 -14.86
CA SER A 333 -0.33 -10.11 -13.54
C SER A 333 -1.76 -9.93 -13.05
N MET A 334 -1.99 -10.04 -11.74
CA MET A 334 -3.29 -9.69 -11.13
C MET A 334 -3.69 -8.23 -11.39
N HIS A 335 -2.73 -7.36 -11.71
CA HIS A 335 -3.03 -6.01 -12.17
C HIS A 335 -3.85 -5.97 -13.46
N THR A 336 -3.76 -6.95 -14.37
CA THR A 336 -4.57 -6.94 -15.61
C THR A 336 -6.04 -7.25 -15.36
N PHE A 337 -6.37 -7.77 -14.17
CA PHE A 337 -7.75 -8.05 -13.73
C PHE A 337 -8.29 -6.99 -12.77
N GLY A 338 -7.47 -5.99 -12.38
CA GLY A 338 -7.82 -5.05 -11.31
C GLY A 338 -7.75 -5.65 -9.90
N LEU A 339 -7.11 -6.81 -9.74
CA LEU A 339 -7.03 -7.58 -8.50
C LEU A 339 -5.70 -7.39 -7.74
N ALA A 340 -4.89 -6.43 -8.15
CA ALA A 340 -3.67 -6.06 -7.45
C ALA A 340 -3.49 -4.55 -7.32
N VAL A 341 -2.71 -4.17 -6.31
CA VAL A 341 -2.26 -2.82 -6.05
C VAL A 341 -0.76 -2.82 -5.74
N ASP A 342 -0.02 -1.87 -6.32
CA ASP A 342 1.34 -1.55 -5.88
C ASP A 342 1.28 -0.26 -5.04
N ILE A 343 1.68 -0.36 -3.78
CA ILE A 343 1.70 0.75 -2.82
C ILE A 343 3.09 1.36 -2.77
N ARG A 344 3.16 2.69 -2.95
CA ARG A 344 4.42 3.44 -3.09
C ARG A 344 5.38 2.77 -4.10
N TYR A 345 4.85 2.44 -5.27
CA TYR A 345 5.57 1.70 -6.34
C TYR A 345 6.98 2.24 -6.64
N TRP A 346 7.19 3.55 -6.53
CA TRP A 346 8.48 4.18 -6.82
C TRP A 346 9.54 4.00 -5.73
N THR A 347 9.12 3.71 -4.50
CA THR A 347 10.02 3.66 -3.34
C THR A 347 10.14 2.28 -2.71
N ASN A 348 9.37 1.29 -3.18
CA ASN A 348 9.50 -0.12 -2.76
C ASN A 348 9.82 -0.94 -4.02
N PRO A 349 11.01 -1.54 -4.14
CA PRO A 349 11.39 -2.27 -5.34
C PRO A 349 10.91 -3.71 -5.31
N TRP A 350 11.01 -4.39 -6.45
CA TRP A 350 11.04 -5.84 -6.49
C TRP A 350 12.47 -6.35 -6.29
N VAL A 351 12.77 -6.79 -5.08
CA VAL A 351 14.10 -7.28 -4.70
C VAL A 351 14.25 -8.78 -4.88
N LYS A 352 14.80 -9.18 -6.03
CA LYS A 352 15.16 -10.56 -6.35
C LYS A 352 16.44 -10.65 -7.15
N GLY A 353 16.92 -11.88 -7.37
CA GLY A 353 18.10 -12.16 -8.19
C GLY A 353 19.40 -12.32 -7.40
N GLN A 354 20.45 -12.73 -8.10
CA GLN A 354 21.73 -13.07 -7.50
C GLN A 354 22.43 -11.85 -6.90
N GLN A 355 22.45 -10.73 -7.62
CA GLN A 355 23.11 -9.48 -7.20
C GLN A 355 22.53 -8.97 -5.87
N PHE A 356 21.20 -8.91 -5.76
CA PHE A 356 20.54 -8.54 -4.50
C PHE A 356 20.83 -9.53 -3.37
N THR A 357 20.82 -10.82 -3.68
CA THR A 357 21.11 -11.87 -2.68
C THR A 357 22.54 -11.73 -2.14
N GLU A 358 23.52 -11.48 -3.00
CA GLU A 358 24.92 -11.30 -2.61
C GLU A 358 25.11 -10.05 -1.77
N ALA A 359 24.57 -8.90 -2.21
CA ALA A 359 24.63 -7.66 -1.44
C ALA A 359 23.97 -7.80 -0.05
N LEU A 360 22.85 -8.52 0.04
CA LEU A 360 22.15 -8.76 1.31
C LEU A 360 22.92 -9.73 2.24
N ARG A 361 23.63 -10.72 1.69
CA ARG A 361 24.54 -11.59 2.47
C ARG A 361 25.78 -10.82 2.94
N ASN A 362 26.32 -9.97 2.07
CA ASN A 362 27.47 -9.12 2.37
C ASN A 362 27.14 -8.12 3.48
N SER A 363 25.95 -7.50 3.43
CA SER A 363 25.49 -6.60 4.51
C SER A 363 25.38 -7.33 5.84
N ALA A 364 24.75 -8.52 5.87
CA ALA A 364 24.65 -9.33 7.07
C ALA A 364 26.05 -9.73 7.62
N THR A 365 26.96 -10.13 6.73
CA THR A 365 28.33 -10.53 7.10
C THR A 365 29.13 -9.36 7.68
N LEU A 366 29.06 -8.18 7.07
CA LEU A 366 29.83 -7.02 7.51
C LEU A 366 29.24 -6.38 8.77
N LEU A 367 27.92 -6.31 8.89
CA LEU A 367 27.25 -5.62 10.01
C LEU A 367 26.91 -6.54 11.19
N GLY A 368 27.03 -7.86 11.04
CA GLY A 368 26.94 -8.81 12.16
C GLY A 368 25.55 -9.33 12.44
N SER A 369 24.67 -9.26 11.44
CA SER A 369 23.33 -9.84 11.50
C SER A 369 23.35 -11.32 11.15
N ASP A 370 22.28 -12.05 11.50
CA ASP A 370 22.23 -13.50 11.26
C ASP A 370 22.51 -13.83 9.77
N PRO A 371 23.27 -14.88 9.46
CA PRO A 371 23.52 -15.28 8.09
C PRO A 371 22.23 -15.58 7.32
N ILE A 372 22.24 -15.30 6.02
CA ILE A 372 21.12 -15.62 5.12
C ILE A 372 21.38 -16.99 4.49
N ASP A 373 20.93 -18.03 5.18
CA ASP A 373 21.07 -19.43 4.77
C ASP A 373 19.96 -19.84 3.79
N ALA A 374 19.97 -19.27 2.59
CA ALA A 374 18.97 -19.55 1.55
C ALA A 374 19.61 -19.62 0.18
N ASP A 375 19.04 -20.42 -0.73
CA ASP A 375 19.45 -20.51 -2.13
C ASP A 375 19.26 -19.18 -2.91
N GLY A 376 18.58 -18.20 -2.32
CA GLY A 376 18.33 -16.89 -2.90
C GLY A 376 17.48 -16.00 -1.99
N SER A 377 17.47 -14.70 -2.26
CA SER A 377 16.59 -13.72 -1.60
C SER A 377 15.11 -14.14 -1.64
N ALA A 378 14.59 -14.54 -2.79
CA ALA A 378 13.21 -15.00 -2.91
C ALA A 378 12.89 -16.22 -2.01
N ALA A 379 13.81 -17.18 -1.93
CA ALA A 379 13.67 -18.35 -1.07
C ALA A 379 13.73 -17.96 0.43
N PHE A 380 14.65 -17.06 0.80
CA PHE A 380 14.73 -16.51 2.15
C PHE A 380 13.41 -15.84 2.55
N LEU A 381 12.92 -14.92 1.72
CA LEU A 381 11.70 -14.16 1.99
C LEU A 381 10.46 -15.06 2.06
N HIS A 382 10.34 -16.02 1.14
CA HIS A 382 9.26 -17.00 1.16
C HIS A 382 9.24 -17.86 2.43
N ARG A 383 10.42 -18.24 2.96
CA ARG A 383 10.48 -18.97 4.23
C ARG A 383 9.97 -18.15 5.41
N LEU A 384 10.10 -16.84 5.38
CA LEU A 384 9.47 -15.98 6.40
C LEU A 384 7.94 -16.09 6.31
N GLY A 385 7.38 -15.99 5.09
CA GLY A 385 5.92 -16.07 4.85
C GLY A 385 5.30 -17.43 5.12
N THR A 386 6.08 -18.51 5.02
CA THR A 386 5.64 -19.90 5.26
C THR A 386 5.90 -20.40 6.67
N ASN A 387 6.64 -19.65 7.50
CA ASN A 387 6.92 -20.08 8.86
C ASN A 387 5.70 -19.82 9.77
N PRO A 388 5.00 -20.88 10.24
CA PRO A 388 3.78 -20.71 11.02
C PRO A 388 4.03 -20.12 12.43
N SER A 389 5.28 -20.06 12.90
CA SER A 389 5.61 -19.42 14.18
C SER A 389 5.82 -17.91 14.07
N LEU A 390 5.82 -17.34 12.86
CA LEU A 390 5.99 -15.92 12.63
C LEU A 390 4.66 -15.25 12.29
N THR A 391 4.36 -14.18 13.03
CA THR A 391 3.30 -13.24 12.68
C THR A 391 3.78 -12.30 11.56
N THR A 392 2.84 -11.68 10.84
CA THR A 392 3.16 -10.63 9.85
C THR A 392 3.99 -9.50 10.44
N ARG A 393 3.77 -9.16 11.72
CA ARG A 393 4.56 -8.16 12.45
C ARG A 393 6.03 -8.61 12.59
N GLN A 394 6.27 -9.84 13.02
CA GLN A 394 7.64 -10.37 13.15
C GLN A 394 8.35 -10.51 11.78
N ILE A 395 7.60 -10.87 10.74
CA ILE A 395 8.12 -10.88 9.36
C ILE A 395 8.55 -9.46 8.97
N HIS A 396 7.68 -8.47 9.13
CA HIS A 396 7.98 -7.06 8.82
C HIS A 396 9.18 -6.53 9.61
N GLN A 397 9.28 -6.82 10.91
CA GLN A 397 10.42 -6.44 11.74
C GLN A 397 11.73 -7.06 11.26
N THR A 398 11.68 -8.34 10.84
CA THR A 398 12.84 -9.01 10.27
C THR A 398 13.27 -8.30 8.99
N LEU A 399 12.34 -7.98 8.09
CA LEU A 399 12.64 -7.25 6.86
C LEU A 399 13.13 -5.83 7.12
N THR A 400 12.60 -5.14 8.12
CA THR A 400 13.02 -3.80 8.52
C THR A 400 14.47 -3.79 9.04
N ARG A 401 14.85 -4.77 9.86
CA ARG A 401 16.25 -4.94 10.28
C ARG A 401 17.16 -5.18 9.07
N ARG A 402 16.78 -6.10 8.17
CA ARG A 402 17.55 -6.37 6.95
C ARG A 402 17.65 -5.17 6.02
N ASN A 403 16.59 -4.38 5.93
CA ASN A 403 16.57 -3.12 5.19
C ASN A 403 17.57 -2.12 5.76
N THR A 404 17.61 -1.99 7.09
CA THR A 404 18.54 -1.10 7.79
C THR A 404 19.98 -1.54 7.55
N ASP A 405 20.29 -2.83 7.74
CA ASP A 405 21.62 -3.37 7.45
C ASP A 405 22.05 -3.14 6.00
N PHE A 406 21.13 -3.35 5.06
CA PHE A 406 21.39 -3.15 3.64
C PHE A 406 21.66 -1.69 3.28
N HIS A 407 20.84 -0.76 3.82
CA HIS A 407 21.06 0.68 3.70
C HIS A 407 22.44 1.05 4.26
N ASP A 408 22.73 0.71 5.51
CA ASP A 408 23.96 1.07 6.19
C ASP A 408 25.18 0.52 5.44
N TYR A 409 25.13 -0.74 5.03
CA TYR A 409 26.15 -1.38 4.20
C TYR A 409 26.45 -0.59 2.92
N LEU A 410 25.42 -0.18 2.17
CA LEU A 410 25.60 0.54 0.91
C LEU A 410 26.04 2.00 1.10
N THR A 411 25.73 2.62 2.23
CA THR A 411 26.21 3.98 2.56
C THR A 411 27.70 4.02 2.92
N LEU A 412 28.25 2.92 3.48
CA LEU A 412 29.69 2.79 3.79
C LEU A 412 30.61 3.00 2.59
N ARG A 413 30.10 2.86 1.34
CA ARG A 413 30.86 3.17 0.12
C ARG A 413 31.40 4.59 0.07
N ASN A 414 30.71 5.51 0.76
CA ASN A 414 31.05 6.93 0.83
C ASN A 414 31.65 7.32 2.19
N ALA A 415 31.81 6.35 3.11
CA ALA A 415 32.25 6.59 4.48
C ALA A 415 33.40 5.62 4.86
N PRO A 416 34.60 5.75 4.25
CA PRO A 416 35.71 4.82 4.48
C PRO A 416 36.19 4.79 5.95
N ASP A 417 36.09 5.91 6.67
CA ASP A 417 36.45 5.95 8.10
C ASP A 417 35.42 5.27 8.99
N GLU A 418 34.14 5.35 8.63
CA GLU A 418 33.07 4.56 9.26
C GLU A 418 33.32 3.06 9.06
N LEU A 419 33.61 2.64 7.82
CA LEU A 419 33.89 1.26 7.48
C LEU A 419 35.06 0.70 8.31
N ARG A 420 36.15 1.47 8.47
CA ARG A 420 37.27 1.08 9.34
C ARG A 420 36.84 0.92 10.79
N ARG A 421 35.97 1.79 11.29
CA ARG A 421 35.47 1.72 12.66
C ARG A 421 34.61 0.48 12.89
N VAL A 422 33.69 0.17 11.97
CA VAL A 422 32.89 -1.07 11.99
C VAL A 422 33.80 -2.29 12.05
N LEU A 423 34.83 -2.34 11.20
CA LEU A 423 35.78 -3.47 11.19
C LEU A 423 36.62 -3.54 12.48
N ALA A 424 37.10 -2.43 13.01
CA ALA A 424 37.83 -2.41 14.28
C ALA A 424 36.98 -2.92 15.46
N GLN A 425 35.69 -2.56 15.50
CA GLN A 425 34.75 -3.08 16.50
C GLN A 425 34.60 -4.60 16.38
N ARG A 426 34.44 -5.12 15.16
CA ARG A 426 34.37 -6.57 14.93
C ARG A 426 35.65 -7.29 15.31
N TRP A 427 36.81 -6.71 15.00
CA TRP A 427 38.10 -7.25 15.40
C TRP A 427 38.20 -7.39 16.92
N SER A 428 37.80 -6.34 17.64
CA SER A 428 37.78 -6.32 19.11
C SER A 428 36.82 -7.36 19.69
N ALA A 429 35.67 -7.56 19.04
CA ALA A 429 34.68 -8.59 19.40
C ALA A 429 35.09 -10.01 18.99
N GLN A 430 36.23 -10.17 18.31
CA GLN A 430 36.68 -11.44 17.72
C GLN A 430 35.67 -12.04 16.73
N ASP A 431 34.87 -11.20 16.08
CA ASP A 431 33.95 -11.60 15.02
C ASP A 431 34.67 -11.65 13.68
N TRP A 432 35.22 -12.83 13.40
CA TRP A 432 36.10 -13.06 12.27
C TRP A 432 35.38 -13.20 10.92
N ASN A 433 34.05 -13.18 10.87
CA ASN A 433 33.30 -13.41 9.63
C ASN A 433 33.57 -12.33 8.56
N ALA A 434 33.93 -11.11 8.99
CA ALA A 434 34.28 -10.03 8.07
C ALA A 434 35.74 -10.07 7.57
N PHE A 435 36.57 -10.99 8.09
CA PHE A 435 38.02 -11.03 7.86
C PHE A 435 38.48 -12.31 7.16
N GLN A 436 39.36 -12.16 6.18
CA GLN A 436 40.05 -13.29 5.56
C GLN A 436 41.19 -13.81 6.44
N PRO A 437 41.60 -15.09 6.30
CA PRO A 437 42.71 -15.66 7.08
C PRO A 437 43.99 -14.82 7.08
N GLY A 438 44.41 -14.29 5.92
CA GLY A 438 45.60 -13.45 5.82
C GLY A 438 45.46 -12.08 6.50
N GLU A 439 44.25 -11.50 6.52
CA GLU A 439 43.97 -10.24 7.21
C GLU A 439 44.08 -10.43 8.73
N ARG A 440 43.60 -11.56 9.25
CA ARG A 440 43.71 -11.91 10.69
C ARG A 440 45.15 -12.10 11.15
N GLN A 441 45.98 -12.68 10.30
CA GLN A 441 47.40 -12.94 10.61
C GLN A 441 48.25 -11.66 10.59
N ALA A 442 47.80 -10.59 9.94
CA ALA A 442 48.55 -9.36 9.79
C ALA A 442 48.58 -8.49 11.07
N GLY A 443 47.79 -8.83 12.09
CA GLY A 443 47.56 -8.00 13.27
C GLY A 443 46.45 -6.96 13.04
N GLU A 444 45.97 -6.32 14.12
CA GLU A 444 44.77 -5.49 14.09
C GLU A 444 44.85 -4.34 13.08
N ALA A 445 45.87 -3.50 13.20
CA ALA A 445 45.98 -2.30 12.36
C ALA A 445 46.07 -2.64 10.87
N GLN A 446 46.94 -3.58 10.50
CA GLN A 446 47.11 -4.01 9.12
C GLN A 446 45.89 -4.82 8.61
N GLY A 447 45.34 -5.69 9.45
CA GLY A 447 44.18 -6.53 9.14
C GLY A 447 42.91 -5.72 8.90
N VAL A 448 42.61 -4.75 9.77
CA VAL A 448 41.49 -3.82 9.61
C VAL A 448 41.66 -2.95 8.36
N ALA A 449 42.85 -2.42 8.10
CA ALA A 449 43.11 -1.63 6.91
C ALA A 449 42.91 -2.44 5.61
N ALA A 450 43.44 -3.67 5.57
CA ALA A 450 43.30 -4.57 4.42
C ALA A 450 41.83 -4.96 4.20
N ALA A 451 41.11 -5.34 5.27
CA ALA A 451 39.70 -5.66 5.21
C ALA A 451 38.86 -4.45 4.73
N ALA A 452 39.16 -3.24 5.20
CA ALA A 452 38.45 -2.02 4.79
C ALA A 452 38.61 -1.75 3.30
N SER A 453 39.82 -1.90 2.75
CA SER A 453 40.04 -1.75 1.31
C SER A 453 39.28 -2.79 0.49
N ARG A 454 39.26 -4.07 0.92
CA ARG A 454 38.50 -5.13 0.26
C ARG A 454 37.00 -4.85 0.29
N TRP A 455 36.45 -4.56 1.48
CA TRP A 455 35.02 -4.30 1.66
C TRP A 455 34.57 -3.06 0.90
N LEU A 456 35.35 -1.97 0.89
CA LEU A 456 35.01 -0.79 0.10
C LEU A 456 34.82 -1.12 -1.38
N LYS A 457 35.72 -1.96 -1.93
CA LYS A 457 35.58 -2.45 -3.30
C LYS A 457 34.32 -3.31 -3.48
N THR A 458 34.07 -4.26 -2.57
CA THR A 458 32.88 -5.11 -2.61
C THR A 458 31.59 -4.28 -2.57
N ILE A 459 31.47 -3.31 -1.67
CA ILE A 459 30.29 -2.45 -1.56
C ILE A 459 30.07 -1.64 -2.85
N GLN A 460 31.14 -1.12 -3.46
CA GLN A 460 31.05 -0.38 -4.73
C GLN A 460 30.62 -1.26 -5.90
N ASP A 461 31.12 -2.50 -5.94
CA ASP A 461 30.74 -3.48 -6.97
C ASP A 461 29.27 -3.92 -6.78
N ASP A 462 28.84 -4.18 -5.54
CA ASP A 462 27.44 -4.50 -5.20
C ASP A 462 26.50 -3.35 -5.56
N HIS A 463 26.82 -2.11 -5.15
CA HIS A 463 26.02 -0.93 -5.45
C HIS A 463 25.81 -0.75 -6.96
N ARG A 464 26.88 -0.92 -7.75
CA ARG A 464 26.81 -0.82 -9.21
C ARG A 464 25.92 -1.92 -9.81
N ALA A 465 26.05 -3.15 -9.33
CA ALA A 465 25.29 -4.29 -9.82
C ALA A 465 23.79 -4.18 -9.50
N LEU A 466 23.44 -3.49 -8.41
CA LEU A 466 22.06 -3.29 -7.96
C LEU A 466 21.28 -2.24 -8.75
N ARG A 467 21.94 -1.38 -9.55
CA ARG A 467 21.26 -0.30 -10.28
C ARG A 467 20.15 -0.83 -11.18
N ASP A 468 20.36 -1.98 -11.82
CA ASP A 468 19.36 -2.59 -12.69
C ASP A 468 18.17 -3.17 -11.91
N ASN A 469 18.37 -3.58 -10.65
CA ASN A 469 17.33 -4.14 -9.77
C ASN A 469 16.44 -3.06 -9.13
N PHE A 470 16.97 -1.85 -8.96
CA PHE A 470 16.27 -0.73 -8.31
C PHE A 470 15.74 0.29 -9.32
N ASP A 471 15.90 0.02 -10.63
CA ASP A 471 15.50 0.89 -11.74
C ASP A 471 16.04 2.32 -11.53
N LYS A 472 15.15 3.31 -11.34
CA LYS A 472 15.53 4.71 -11.12
C LYS A 472 15.86 5.06 -9.67
N ARG A 473 15.69 4.12 -8.74
CA ARG A 473 15.89 4.34 -7.31
C ARG A 473 17.35 4.10 -6.92
N GLU A 474 17.83 4.88 -5.96
CA GLU A 474 19.13 4.68 -5.36
C GLU A 474 19.08 3.47 -4.40
N PRO A 475 19.85 2.39 -4.64
CA PRO A 475 19.82 1.21 -3.79
C PRO A 475 20.19 1.50 -2.33
N ALA A 476 21.02 2.52 -2.07
CA ALA A 476 21.34 2.91 -0.70
C ALA A 476 20.13 3.40 0.10
N ASP A 477 19.01 3.77 -0.51
CA ASP A 477 17.80 4.15 0.21
C ASP A 477 17.08 2.95 0.87
N GLY A 478 17.64 1.74 0.77
CA GLY A 478 17.05 0.50 1.29
C GLY A 478 16.04 -0.12 0.31
N PHE A 479 15.30 -1.14 0.73
CA PHE A 479 14.29 -1.85 -0.07
C PHE A 479 12.89 -1.94 0.57
N LEU A 480 12.69 -1.48 1.80
CA LEU A 480 11.39 -1.52 2.48
C LEU A 480 11.10 -0.18 3.16
N ASN A 481 9.97 0.45 2.80
CA ASN A 481 9.47 1.64 3.49
C ASN A 481 7.95 1.63 3.78
N LEU A 482 7.30 0.47 3.64
CA LEU A 482 5.91 0.29 4.03
C LEU A 482 5.79 0.25 5.57
N HIS A 483 4.77 0.93 6.10
CA HIS A 483 4.47 0.93 7.53
C HIS A 483 4.02 -0.46 8.01
N GLU A 484 4.47 -0.89 9.19
CA GLU A 484 4.17 -2.21 9.76
C GLU A 484 2.66 -2.47 9.87
N ASP A 485 1.92 -1.54 10.47
CA ASP A 485 0.46 -1.68 10.61
C ASP A 485 -0.27 -1.73 9.25
N LEU A 486 0.25 -1.06 8.22
CA LEU A 486 -0.33 -1.13 6.88
C LEU A 486 -0.18 -2.52 6.28
N VAL A 487 1.02 -3.11 6.39
CA VAL A 487 1.27 -4.48 5.92
C VAL A 487 0.39 -5.48 6.68
N VAL A 488 0.24 -5.34 8.00
CA VAL A 488 -0.67 -6.17 8.80
C VAL A 488 -2.12 -5.99 8.35
N ALA A 489 -2.58 -4.77 8.12
CA ALA A 489 -3.95 -4.50 7.67
C ALA A 489 -4.25 -5.18 6.33
N LEU A 490 -3.33 -5.07 5.37
CA LEU A 490 -3.49 -5.64 4.03
C LEU A 490 -3.39 -7.16 4.04
N ARG A 491 -2.38 -7.72 4.71
CA ARG A 491 -2.13 -9.17 4.70
C ARG A 491 -3.09 -9.93 5.61
N ASP A 492 -3.28 -9.47 6.84
CA ASP A 492 -3.99 -10.24 7.87
C ASP A 492 -5.49 -9.97 7.89
N LYS A 493 -5.91 -8.76 7.47
CA LYS A 493 -7.30 -8.29 7.65
C LYS A 493 -8.05 -8.17 6.34
N ALA A 494 -7.37 -7.73 5.30
CA ALA A 494 -7.88 -7.74 3.93
C ALA A 494 -7.59 -9.06 3.19
N CYS A 495 -6.83 -9.96 3.81
CA CYS A 495 -6.44 -11.25 3.25
C CYS A 495 -5.81 -11.12 1.86
N LEU A 496 -4.92 -10.15 1.70
CA LEU A 496 -4.16 -9.95 0.46
C LEU A 496 -2.82 -10.66 0.56
N CYS A 497 -2.40 -11.29 -0.53
CA CYS A 497 -1.07 -11.85 -0.68
C CYS A 497 -0.06 -10.71 -0.75
N TRP A 498 0.96 -10.70 0.10
CA TRP A 498 2.03 -9.72 0.04
C TRP A 498 3.18 -10.24 -0.83
N GLY A 499 3.48 -9.51 -1.90
CA GLY A 499 4.50 -9.88 -2.87
C GLY A 499 5.91 -10.07 -2.31
N ALA A 500 6.19 -9.49 -1.13
CA ALA A 500 7.45 -9.70 -0.46
C ALA A 500 7.68 -11.16 -0.04
N VAL A 501 6.64 -11.88 0.43
CA VAL A 501 6.82 -13.18 1.10
C VAL A 501 5.87 -14.28 0.64
N ASP A 502 4.77 -13.94 -0.03
CA ASP A 502 3.67 -14.89 -0.25
C ASP A 502 3.65 -15.52 -1.66
N ILE A 503 4.49 -15.05 -2.61
CA ILE A 503 4.49 -15.47 -4.04
C ILE A 503 5.48 -16.63 -4.32
N GLY A 504 5.79 -17.44 -3.31
CA GLY A 504 6.62 -18.64 -3.49
C GLY A 504 8.13 -18.38 -3.55
N PRO A 505 8.96 -19.44 -3.54
CA PRO A 505 10.40 -19.37 -3.31
C PRO A 505 11.21 -18.77 -4.46
N ARG A 506 10.59 -18.47 -5.61
CA ARG A 506 11.27 -17.95 -6.81
C ARG A 506 10.86 -16.52 -7.19
N GLU A 507 9.73 -16.05 -6.70
CA GLU A 507 9.18 -14.74 -7.09
C GLU A 507 8.95 -13.80 -5.90
N SER A 508 8.93 -14.32 -4.67
CA SER A 508 8.87 -13.46 -3.47
C SER A 508 9.97 -12.39 -3.50
N GLY A 509 9.61 -11.17 -3.13
CA GLY A 509 10.51 -10.00 -3.16
C GLY A 509 9.86 -8.73 -3.67
N ASP A 510 8.61 -8.77 -4.13
CA ASP A 510 7.90 -7.59 -4.62
C ASP A 510 7.32 -6.79 -3.44
N MET A 511 8.09 -5.84 -2.92
CA MET A 511 7.82 -5.19 -1.62
C MET A 511 6.56 -4.32 -1.65
N MET A 512 6.23 -3.74 -2.81
CA MET A 512 5.07 -2.85 -3.02
C MET A 512 3.75 -3.60 -3.27
N HIS A 513 3.82 -4.85 -3.70
CA HIS A 513 2.71 -5.54 -4.34
C HIS A 513 1.78 -6.25 -3.34
N PHE A 514 0.48 -6.04 -3.50
CA PHE A 514 -0.57 -6.77 -2.81
C PHE A 514 -1.66 -7.21 -3.79
N ASP A 515 -2.12 -8.45 -3.69
CA ASP A 515 -3.18 -8.95 -4.56
C ASP A 515 -4.16 -9.91 -3.89
N THR A 516 -5.27 -10.19 -4.59
CA THR A 516 -6.37 -11.00 -4.05
C THR A 516 -6.20 -12.51 -4.29
N ARG A 517 -4.99 -13.02 -4.58
CA ARG A 517 -4.81 -14.44 -4.93
C ARG A 517 -5.10 -15.42 -3.79
N VAL A 518 -5.24 -14.93 -2.55
CA VAL A 518 -5.71 -15.70 -1.39
C VAL A 518 -7.20 -16.06 -1.50
N GLY A 519 -7.98 -15.26 -2.24
CA GLY A 519 -9.38 -15.53 -2.52
C GLY A 519 -9.58 -16.64 -3.54
N LYS A 520 -10.77 -17.24 -3.57
CA LYS A 520 -11.08 -18.40 -4.44
C LYS A 520 -10.84 -18.09 -5.91
N LEU A 521 -11.33 -16.95 -6.39
CA LEU A 521 -11.14 -16.57 -7.79
C LEU A 521 -9.67 -16.27 -8.11
N GLY A 522 -8.99 -15.55 -7.21
CA GLY A 522 -7.57 -15.24 -7.40
C GLY A 522 -6.71 -16.51 -7.45
N ASP A 523 -7.00 -17.50 -6.59
CA ASP A 523 -6.37 -18.82 -6.60
C ASP A 523 -6.59 -19.56 -7.93
N ILE A 524 -7.85 -19.63 -8.40
CA ILE A 524 -8.22 -20.19 -9.70
C ILE A 524 -7.47 -19.50 -10.84
N LEU A 525 -7.40 -18.17 -10.82
CA LEU A 525 -6.71 -17.39 -11.85
C LEU A 525 -5.20 -17.67 -11.83
N VAL A 526 -4.56 -17.76 -10.66
CA VAL A 526 -3.14 -18.15 -10.58
C VAL A 526 -2.92 -19.52 -11.21
N HIS A 527 -3.80 -20.50 -10.94
CA HIS A 527 -3.65 -21.85 -11.45
C HIS A 527 -3.97 -22.01 -12.94
N THR A 528 -4.81 -21.13 -13.52
CA THR A 528 -5.20 -21.20 -14.93
C THR A 528 -4.32 -20.35 -15.83
N VAL A 529 -3.91 -19.17 -15.35
CA VAL A 529 -3.41 -18.08 -16.20
C VAL A 529 -1.89 -18.01 -16.27
N THR A 530 -1.17 -18.56 -15.29
CA THR A 530 0.29 -18.67 -15.39
C THR A 530 0.66 -19.86 -16.27
N SER A 531 0.48 -19.72 -17.57
CA SER A 531 0.99 -20.63 -18.60
C SER A 531 2.52 -20.53 -18.66
N GLY A 532 3.17 -21.20 -17.71
CA GLY A 532 4.61 -21.31 -17.54
C GLY A 532 4.90 -22.13 -16.28
N ASP A 533 5.97 -22.91 -16.29
CA ASP A 533 6.16 -24.16 -15.52
C ASP A 533 5.77 -24.24 -14.04
N LYS A 534 5.44 -23.15 -13.32
CA LYS A 534 4.94 -23.22 -11.93
C LYS A 534 3.98 -22.08 -11.63
N PRO A 535 2.68 -22.34 -11.36
CA PRO A 535 1.86 -21.38 -10.64
C PRO A 535 2.52 -21.08 -9.30
N TYR A 536 2.38 -19.84 -8.84
CA TYR A 536 2.85 -19.40 -7.54
C TYR A 536 1.63 -19.19 -6.62
N PRO A 537 1.04 -20.30 -6.13
CA PRO A 537 -0.07 -20.21 -5.18
C PRO A 537 0.38 -19.50 -3.92
N VAL A 538 -0.60 -19.04 -3.14
CA VAL A 538 -0.31 -18.42 -1.85
C VAL A 538 0.45 -19.39 -0.96
N SER A 539 1.43 -18.83 -0.26
CA SER A 539 2.19 -19.54 0.76
C SER A 539 1.26 -20.13 1.84
N PRO A 540 1.37 -21.43 2.20
CA PRO A 540 0.49 -22.07 3.18
C PRO A 540 0.56 -21.47 4.59
N GLY A 541 1.56 -20.62 4.89
CA GLY A 541 1.66 -19.86 6.14
C GLY A 541 0.89 -18.53 6.13
N HIS A 542 0.12 -18.24 5.08
CA HIS A 542 -0.65 -17.00 5.03
C HIS A 542 -1.75 -16.97 6.11
N PRO A 543 -1.92 -15.87 6.88
CA PRO A 543 -2.82 -15.81 8.05
C PRO A 543 -4.30 -16.10 7.77
N CYS A 544 -4.76 -15.84 6.54
CA CYS A 544 -6.13 -16.11 6.12
C CYS A 544 -6.35 -17.49 5.49
N LEU A 545 -5.30 -18.30 5.35
CA LEU A 545 -5.48 -19.70 4.94
C LEU A 545 -5.68 -20.56 6.19
N PRO A 546 -6.50 -21.63 6.10
CA PRO A 546 -6.58 -22.59 7.19
C PRO A 546 -5.17 -23.16 7.44
N GLY A 547 -4.72 -23.07 8.69
CA GLY A 547 -3.44 -23.66 9.08
C GLY A 547 -3.42 -25.15 8.76
N PRO A 548 -2.23 -25.75 8.55
CA PRO A 548 -2.13 -27.19 8.45
C PRO A 548 -2.78 -27.80 9.70
N PRO A 549 -3.56 -28.89 9.55
CA PRO A 549 -4.12 -29.56 10.72
C PRO A 549 -2.98 -29.86 11.69
N PRO A 550 -3.18 -29.66 13.00
CA PRO A 550 -2.13 -29.93 13.98
C PRO A 550 -1.59 -31.32 13.72
N LYS A 551 -0.25 -31.43 13.58
CA LYS A 551 0.40 -32.71 13.38
C LYS A 551 -0.05 -33.59 14.54
N ALA A 552 -0.75 -34.69 14.22
CA ALA A 552 -1.19 -35.63 15.25
C ALA A 552 0.04 -35.93 16.14
N PRO A 553 -0.13 -35.97 17.47
CA PRO A 553 0.97 -36.33 18.36
C PRO A 553 1.61 -37.58 17.77
N ALA A 554 2.94 -37.54 17.58
CA ALA A 554 3.65 -38.72 17.13
C ALA A 554 3.16 -39.87 18.01
N PRO A 555 2.75 -41.02 17.44
CA PRO A 555 2.31 -42.14 18.26
C PRO A 555 3.38 -42.31 19.32
N ASP A 556 2.97 -42.21 20.59
CA ASP A 556 3.90 -42.41 21.70
C ASP A 556 4.66 -43.65 21.32
N HIS A 557 5.98 -43.51 21.13
CA HIS A 557 6.83 -44.67 20.95
C HIS A 557 6.60 -45.43 22.24
N GLU A 558 5.71 -46.42 22.15
CA GLU A 558 5.44 -47.41 23.16
C GLU A 558 6.83 -47.89 23.51
N THR A 559 7.33 -47.41 24.65
CA THR A 559 8.57 -47.86 25.21
C THR A 559 8.32 -49.33 25.40
N THR A 560 8.80 -50.13 24.46
CA THR A 560 8.93 -51.57 24.66
C THR A 560 9.83 -51.67 25.88
N ASP A 561 9.18 -51.87 27.02
CA ASP A 561 9.81 -52.31 28.25
C ASP A 561 10.58 -53.57 27.88
N VAL A 562 11.89 -53.40 27.64
CA VAL A 562 12.82 -54.50 27.60
C VAL A 562 12.86 -54.98 29.04
N GLU A 563 12.05 -56.01 29.34
CA GLU A 563 12.23 -56.83 30.54
C GLU A 563 13.70 -57.25 30.59
N GLN A 564 14.48 -56.58 31.44
CA GLN A 564 15.75 -57.10 31.90
C GLN A 564 15.44 -58.30 32.79
N THR A 565 15.45 -59.48 32.20
CA THR A 565 15.57 -60.74 32.93
C THR A 565 16.95 -60.76 33.59
N THR A 566 17.01 -60.47 34.89
CA THR A 566 18.16 -60.76 35.73
C THR A 566 18.17 -62.27 36.00
N ASP A 567 18.97 -63.01 35.23
CA ASP A 567 19.38 -64.37 35.61
C ASP A 567 20.28 -64.26 36.85
N ALA A 568 19.76 -64.76 37.97
CA ALA A 568 20.49 -64.99 39.20
C ALA A 568 20.64 -66.51 39.39
N ASP A 569 21.62 -67.09 38.69
CA ASP A 569 22.31 -68.28 39.17
C ASP A 569 23.43 -67.78 40.10
N ASP A 570 23.37 -68.08 41.40
CA ASP A 570 24.13 -69.21 41.97
C ASP A 570 24.20 -69.20 43.51
N ILE A 571 24.13 -70.41 44.07
CA ILE A 571 24.65 -70.89 45.39
C ILE A 571 23.73 -70.75 46.62
N GLU A 572 23.05 -71.85 46.99
CA GLU A 572 23.49 -72.74 48.10
C GLU A 572 22.71 -74.08 48.13
N SER A 573 23.50 -75.15 48.32
CA SER A 573 23.19 -76.55 48.73
C SER A 573 22.55 -77.54 47.76
#